data_AF-A0A6I4TXR4-F1
#
_entry.id   AF-A0A6I4TXR4-F1
#
_cell.length_a   1.000
_cell.length_b   1.000
_cell.length_c   1.000
_cell.angle_alpha   90.00
_cell.angle_beta   90.00
_cell.angle_gamma   90.00
#
_symmetry.space_group_name_H-M   'P 1'
#
loop_
_entity.id
_entity.type
_entity.pdbx_description
1 polymer ?
#
loop_
_entity_poly.entity_id
_entity_poly.type
_entity_poly.pdbx_seq_one_letter_code
_entity_poly.pdbx_strand_id
1 'polypeptide(L)'
;MLTDLQCRKAKPAQKDYKLADARGLYLFVTKTGFRSWRWKFRFAGKEKRLVLGSYPGMSLAAAREARDAASQLLKSGVDPSLQAKQLAAMRLTEAGTTFQAIAREWHGQQTPGWAPHHAADVLKSLELHVFAKIGALPITGITSP
;
A
#
# COMPACT_ATOMS: atom_id res chain seq x y z
N MET A 1 -13.59 -20.06 15.49
CA MET A 1 -12.49 -19.08 15.47
C MET A 1 -11.32 -19.72 14.75
N LEU A 2 -10.66 -19.00 13.83
CA LEU A 2 -9.59 -19.52 12.98
C LEU A 2 -8.29 -19.65 13.80
N THR A 3 -7.45 -20.64 13.47
CA THR A 3 -6.12 -20.82 14.07
C THR A 3 -5.00 -20.62 13.05
N ASP A 4 -3.80 -20.28 13.54
CA ASP A 4 -2.64 -20.09 12.65
C ASP A 4 -2.29 -21.39 11.89
N LEU A 5 -2.47 -22.56 12.53
CA LEU A 5 -2.26 -23.86 11.89
C LEU A 5 -3.22 -24.08 10.70
N GLN A 6 -4.49 -23.69 10.85
CA GLN A 6 -5.46 -23.75 9.75
C GLN A 6 -5.06 -22.81 8.60
N CYS A 7 -4.50 -21.64 8.91
CA CYS A 7 -4.01 -20.69 7.91
C CYS A 7 -2.81 -21.24 7.14
N ARG A 8 -1.84 -21.85 7.83
CA ARG A 8 -0.65 -22.48 7.22
C ARG A 8 -1.04 -23.65 6.31
N LYS A 9 -2.00 -24.47 6.76
CA LYS A 9 -2.48 -25.64 6.01
C LYS A 9 -3.38 -25.28 4.82
N ALA A 10 -3.81 -24.03 4.69
CA ALA A 10 -4.69 -23.59 3.62
C ALA A 10 -3.98 -23.65 2.25
N LYS A 11 -4.38 -24.62 1.42
CA LYS A 11 -3.86 -24.83 0.07
C LYS A 11 -4.79 -24.24 -1.00
N PRO A 12 -4.26 -23.86 -2.18
CA PRO A 12 -5.12 -23.50 -3.31
C PRO A 12 -6.07 -24.65 -3.66
N ALA A 13 -7.28 -24.32 -4.10
CA ALA A 13 -8.29 -25.27 -4.55
C ALA A 13 -8.76 -24.93 -5.97
N GLN A 14 -9.64 -25.76 -6.53
CA GLN A 14 -10.27 -25.55 -7.85
C GLN A 14 -10.96 -24.18 -7.97
N LYS A 15 -11.45 -23.62 -6.85
CA LYS A 15 -12.12 -22.32 -6.77
C LYS A 15 -11.63 -21.52 -5.57
N ASP A 16 -11.75 -20.21 -5.66
CA ASP A 16 -11.48 -19.29 -4.56
C ASP A 16 -12.39 -19.60 -3.37
N TYR A 17 -11.85 -19.58 -2.15
CA TYR A 17 -12.61 -19.88 -0.95
C TYR A 17 -12.22 -18.99 0.23
N LYS A 18 -13.03 -19.07 1.29
CA LYS A 18 -12.89 -18.27 2.50
C LYS A 18 -12.72 -19.18 3.71
N LEU A 19 -11.75 -18.90 4.56
CA LEU A 19 -11.66 -19.46 5.90
C LEU A 19 -12.11 -18.40 6.89
N ALA A 20 -13.32 -18.57 7.42
CA ALA A 20 -13.93 -17.62 8.33
C ALA A 20 -13.20 -17.58 9.68
N ASP A 21 -12.94 -16.37 10.18
CA ASP A 21 -12.61 -16.12 11.57
C ASP A 21 -13.84 -15.52 12.27
N ALA A 22 -13.68 -14.44 13.05
CA ALA A 22 -14.76 -13.81 13.80
C ALA A 22 -15.08 -12.41 13.28
N ARG A 23 -16.29 -11.92 13.57
CA ARG A 23 -16.70 -10.52 13.32
C ARG A 23 -16.51 -10.08 11.86
N GLY A 24 -16.74 -10.99 10.92
CA GLY A 24 -16.63 -10.74 9.47
C GLY A 24 -15.19 -10.81 8.92
N LEU A 25 -14.19 -11.10 9.75
CA LEU A 25 -12.81 -11.36 9.31
C LEU A 25 -12.72 -12.76 8.69
N TYR A 26 -11.98 -12.91 7.60
CA TYR A 26 -11.69 -14.20 6.99
C TYR A 26 -10.38 -14.16 6.20
N LEU A 27 -9.73 -15.32 6.06
CA LEU A 27 -8.65 -15.52 5.10
C LEU A 27 -9.26 -15.88 3.75
N PHE A 28 -8.97 -15.09 2.72
CA PHE A 28 -9.35 -15.38 1.34
C PHE A 28 -8.19 -16.08 0.64
N VAL A 29 -8.45 -17.26 0.09
CA VAL A 29 -7.47 -18.07 -0.64
C VAL A 29 -7.90 -18.13 -2.10
N THR A 30 -7.05 -17.66 -3.01
CA THR A 30 -7.31 -17.76 -4.44
C THR A 30 -6.94 -19.14 -4.95
N LYS A 31 -7.51 -19.54 -6.10
CA LYS A 31 -7.08 -20.73 -6.85
C LYS A 31 -5.60 -20.71 -7.23
N THR A 32 -5.00 -19.52 -7.36
CA THR A 32 -3.56 -19.33 -7.63
C THR A 32 -2.68 -19.47 -6.39
N GLY A 33 -3.27 -19.59 -5.19
CA GLY A 33 -2.55 -19.73 -3.93
C GLY A 33 -2.22 -18.42 -3.22
N PHE A 34 -2.61 -17.28 -3.76
CA PHE A 34 -2.51 -16.01 -3.06
C PHE A 34 -3.50 -15.98 -1.89
N ARG A 35 -3.03 -15.53 -0.73
CA ARG A 35 -3.80 -15.48 0.50
C ARG A 35 -3.84 -14.06 1.04
N SER A 36 -5.04 -13.59 1.38
CA SER A 36 -5.23 -12.24 1.92
C SER A 36 -6.26 -12.21 3.04
N TRP A 37 -5.98 -11.42 4.07
CA TRP A 37 -6.94 -11.09 5.11
C TRP A 37 -7.95 -10.10 4.59
N ARG A 38 -9.23 -10.43 4.73
CA ARG A 38 -10.33 -9.58 4.30
C ARG A 38 -11.35 -9.47 5.41
N TRP A 39 -11.93 -8.29 5.54
CA TRP A 39 -12.99 -8.00 6.48
C TRP A 39 -14.25 -7.56 5.75
N LYS A 40 -15.36 -8.25 5.99
CA LYS A 40 -16.69 -7.91 5.49
C LYS A 40 -17.44 -7.11 6.55
N PHE A 41 -17.98 -5.97 6.17
CA PHE A 41 -18.73 -5.05 7.04
C PHE A 41 -19.90 -4.42 6.29
N ARG A 42 -20.76 -3.70 7.00
CA ARG A 42 -21.83 -2.89 6.41
C ARG A 42 -21.62 -1.43 6.77
N PHE A 43 -21.83 -0.54 5.81
CA PHE A 43 -21.81 0.91 6.01
C PHE A 43 -22.93 1.53 5.17
N ALA A 44 -23.76 2.38 5.78
CA ALA A 44 -24.93 2.99 5.14
C ALA A 44 -25.83 1.96 4.42
N GLY A 45 -26.15 0.83 5.08
CA GLY A 45 -27.00 -0.24 4.54
C GLY A 45 -26.35 -1.12 3.46
N LYS A 46 -25.15 -0.78 2.98
CA LYS A 46 -24.45 -1.52 1.92
C LYS A 46 -23.37 -2.42 2.50
N GLU A 47 -23.29 -3.65 1.99
CA GLU A 47 -22.20 -4.57 2.30
C GLU A 47 -20.92 -4.13 1.57
N LYS A 48 -19.83 -4.03 2.34
CA LYS A 48 -18.51 -3.65 1.86
C LYS A 48 -17.45 -4.63 2.35
N ARG A 49 -16.31 -4.61 1.68
CA ARG A 49 -15.15 -5.45 2.00
C ARG A 49 -13.88 -4.61 2.01
N LEU A 50 -13.06 -4.83 3.03
CA LEU A 50 -11.73 -4.23 3.17
C LEU A 50 -10.69 -5.35 3.08
N VAL A 51 -9.64 -5.14 2.29
CA VAL A 51 -8.45 -6.00 2.29
C VAL A 51 -7.49 -5.42 3.33
N LEU A 52 -7.11 -6.23 4.32
CA LEU A 52 -6.26 -5.79 5.44
C LEU A 52 -4.77 -6.04 5.16
N GLY A 53 -4.45 -7.15 4.49
CA GLY A 53 -3.07 -7.53 4.19
C GLY A 53 -2.97 -8.90 3.53
N SER A 54 -1.77 -9.24 3.06
CA SER A 54 -1.46 -10.56 2.52
C SER A 54 -1.00 -11.51 3.63
N TYR A 55 -1.20 -12.80 3.45
CA TYR A 55 -0.64 -13.85 4.31
C TYR A 55 0.46 -14.59 3.54
N PRO A 56 1.64 -14.85 4.13
CA PRO A 56 1.97 -14.77 5.57
C PRO A 56 2.50 -13.42 6.06
N GLY A 57 2.60 -12.38 5.20
CA GLY A 57 3.16 -11.08 5.59
C GLY A 57 2.44 -10.39 6.77
N MET A 58 1.14 -10.64 6.92
CA MET A 58 0.35 -10.27 8.09
C MET A 58 -0.10 -11.53 8.82
N SER A 59 0.18 -11.60 10.13
CA SER A 59 -0.25 -12.71 10.98
C SER A 59 -1.76 -12.65 11.27
N LEU A 60 -2.33 -13.76 11.76
CA LEU A 60 -3.74 -13.77 12.19
C LEU A 60 -4.01 -12.79 13.34
N ALA A 61 -3.06 -12.61 14.26
CA ALA A 61 -3.18 -11.64 15.35
C ALA A 61 -3.22 -10.21 14.81
N ALA A 62 -2.26 -9.85 13.95
CA ALA A 62 -2.22 -8.53 13.31
C ALA A 62 -3.48 -8.26 12.46
N ALA A 63 -4.02 -9.28 11.79
CA ALA A 63 -5.27 -9.16 11.05
C ALA A 63 -6.49 -8.88 11.97
N ARG A 64 -6.50 -9.44 13.19
CA ARG A 64 -7.55 -9.16 14.19
C ARG A 64 -7.44 -7.74 14.72
N GLU A 65 -6.23 -7.28 15.03
CA GLU A 65 -5.96 -5.90 15.46
C GLU A 65 -6.36 -4.89 14.40
N ALA A 66 -5.95 -5.10 13.14
CA ALA A 66 -6.30 -4.23 12.02
C ALA A 66 -7.83 -4.18 11.81
N ARG A 67 -8.52 -5.30 12.04
CA ARG A 67 -9.99 -5.35 11.99
C ARG A 67 -10.64 -4.63 13.16
N ASP A 68 -10.09 -4.74 14.37
CA ASP A 68 -10.57 -3.97 15.53
C ASP A 68 -10.39 -2.45 15.31
N ALA A 69 -9.24 -2.01 14.79
CA ALA A 69 -9.00 -0.63 14.41
C ALA A 69 -9.98 -0.13 13.33
N ALA A 70 -10.17 -0.89 12.25
CA ALA A 70 -11.15 -0.58 11.20
C ALA A 70 -12.60 -0.56 11.74
N SER A 71 -12.92 -1.40 12.72
CA SER A 71 -14.23 -1.39 13.37
C SER A 71 -14.45 -0.15 14.24
N GLN A 72 -13.41 0.43 14.85
CA GLN A 72 -13.55 1.69 15.59
C GLN A 72 -13.83 2.85 14.64
N LEU A 73 -13.14 2.91 13.50
CA LEU A 73 -13.42 3.89 12.44
C LEU A 73 -14.85 3.77 11.91
N LEU A 74 -15.34 2.54 11.73
CA LEU A 74 -16.72 2.31 11.32
C LEU A 74 -17.72 2.85 12.36
N LYS A 75 -17.44 2.67 13.65
CA LYS A 75 -18.27 3.17 14.76
C LYS A 75 -18.28 4.69 14.85
N SER A 76 -17.19 5.36 14.47
CA SER A 76 -17.14 6.83 14.37
C SER A 76 -17.79 7.39 13.10
N GLY A 77 -18.43 6.54 12.29
CA GLY A 77 -19.13 6.95 11.06
C GLY A 77 -18.21 7.12 9.84
N VAL A 78 -16.95 6.71 9.94
CA VAL A 78 -15.99 6.75 8.83
C VAL A 78 -16.01 5.42 8.08
N ASP A 79 -16.08 5.46 6.75
CA ASP A 79 -15.95 4.26 5.93
C ASP A 79 -14.47 3.81 5.86
N PRO A 80 -14.09 2.67 6.47
CA PRO A 80 -12.69 2.23 6.50
C PRO A 80 -12.13 1.88 5.11
N SER A 81 -13.01 1.52 4.16
CA SER A 81 -12.59 1.23 2.78
C SER A 81 -12.24 2.48 1.99
N LEU A 82 -12.89 3.60 2.27
CA LEU A 82 -12.57 4.89 1.65
C LEU A 82 -11.28 5.45 2.25
N GLN A 83 -11.12 5.40 3.57
CA GLN A 83 -9.90 5.86 4.23
C GLN A 83 -8.67 5.07 3.77
N ALA A 84 -8.77 3.74 3.65
CA ALA A 84 -7.68 2.93 3.12
C ALA A 84 -7.32 3.29 1.67
N LYS A 85 -8.32 3.60 0.82
CA LYS A 85 -8.08 4.07 -0.55
C LYS A 85 -7.43 5.46 -0.57
N GLN A 86 -7.87 6.38 0.29
CA GLN A 86 -7.29 7.71 0.40
C GLN A 86 -5.83 7.64 0.84
N LEU A 87 -5.50 6.84 1.85
CA LEU A 87 -4.13 6.62 2.28
C LEU A 87 -3.27 5.98 1.18
N ALA A 88 -3.81 5.01 0.43
CA ALA A 88 -3.11 4.42 -0.70
C ALA A 88 -2.88 5.43 -1.84
N ALA A 89 -3.87 6.27 -2.14
CA ALA A 89 -3.75 7.33 -3.13
C ALA A 89 -2.73 8.38 -2.70
N MET A 90 -2.76 8.81 -1.43
CA MET A 90 -1.78 9.72 -0.84
C MET A 90 -0.35 9.18 -0.98
N ARG A 91 -0.12 7.90 -0.68
CA ARG A 91 1.19 7.26 -0.87
C ARG A 91 1.63 7.22 -2.34
N LEU A 92 0.71 6.99 -3.27
CA LEU A 92 1.03 7.05 -4.70
C LEU A 92 1.37 8.47 -5.16
N THR A 93 0.62 9.47 -4.68
CA THR A 93 0.90 10.88 -5.01
C THR A 93 2.20 11.35 -4.36
N GLU A 94 2.49 10.91 -3.13
CA GLU A 94 3.78 11.16 -2.47
C GLU A 94 4.93 10.54 -3.26
N ALA A 95 4.76 9.31 -3.78
CA ALA A 95 5.76 8.67 -4.64
C ALA A 95 5.98 9.45 -5.96
N GLY A 96 4.92 9.97 -6.57
CA GLY A 96 4.98 10.81 -7.78
C GLY A 96 5.49 12.24 -7.54
N THR A 97 5.46 12.72 -6.31
CA THR A 97 5.98 14.03 -5.90
C THR A 97 7.32 13.94 -5.17
N THR A 98 8.00 12.79 -5.28
CA THR A 98 9.36 12.65 -4.75
C THR A 98 10.34 13.55 -5.50
N PHE A 99 11.38 14.01 -4.79
CA PHE A 99 12.41 14.84 -5.41
C PHE A 99 13.06 14.14 -6.60
N GLN A 100 13.30 12.83 -6.52
CA GLN A 100 13.86 12.08 -7.64
C GLN A 100 12.94 12.05 -8.86
N ALA A 101 11.62 11.87 -8.67
CA ALA A 101 10.67 11.86 -9.78
C ALA A 101 10.64 13.22 -10.49
N ILE A 102 10.54 14.30 -9.72
CA ILE A 102 10.47 15.67 -10.24
C ILE A 102 11.81 16.12 -10.84
N ALA A 103 12.94 15.75 -10.23
CA ALA A 103 14.27 16.08 -10.76
C ALA A 103 14.53 15.41 -12.12
N ARG A 104 14.04 14.17 -12.33
CA ARG A 104 14.13 13.50 -13.63
C ARG A 104 13.22 14.13 -14.67
N GLU A 105 12.01 14.55 -14.28
CA GLU A 105 11.11 15.28 -15.16
C GLU A 105 11.70 16.63 -15.58
N TRP A 106 12.22 17.41 -14.63
CA TRP A 106 12.94 18.66 -14.88
C TRP A 106 14.14 18.44 -15.80
N HIS A 107 14.96 17.41 -15.53
CA HIS A 107 16.10 17.06 -16.38
C HIS A 107 15.67 16.78 -17.83
N GLY A 108 14.58 16.03 -18.02
CA GLY A 108 14.01 15.76 -19.34
C GLY A 108 13.56 17.02 -20.08
N GLN A 109 12.98 18.00 -19.36
CA GLN A 109 12.58 19.29 -19.93
C GLN A 109 13.77 20.18 -20.30
N GLN A 110 14.88 20.08 -19.55
CA GLN A 110 16.10 20.87 -19.82
C GLN A 110 17.02 20.24 -20.86
N THR A 111 16.94 18.92 -21.06
CA THR A 111 17.79 18.17 -22.00
C THR A 111 17.83 18.77 -23.42
N PRO A 112 16.72 19.26 -24.03
CA PRO A 112 16.76 19.88 -25.36
C PRO A 112 17.62 21.16 -25.43
N GLY A 113 17.82 21.86 -24.31
CA GLY A 113 18.64 23.07 -24.22
C GLY A 113 20.10 22.83 -23.85
N TRP A 114 20.48 21.58 -23.57
CA TRP A 114 21.81 21.23 -23.09
C TRP A 114 22.58 20.36 -24.08
N ALA A 115 23.91 20.50 -24.08
CA ALA A 115 24.78 19.55 -24.76
C ALA A 115 24.59 18.14 -24.13
N PRO A 116 24.60 17.05 -24.91
CA PRO A 116 24.35 15.70 -24.40
C PRO A 116 25.25 15.29 -23.22
N HIS A 117 26.52 15.69 -23.25
CA HIS A 117 27.46 15.45 -22.15
C HIS A 117 27.05 16.18 -20.87
N HIS A 118 26.67 17.46 -20.98
CA HIS A 118 26.24 18.25 -19.83
C HIS A 118 24.96 17.68 -19.20
N ALA A 119 24.00 17.27 -20.03
CA ALA A 119 22.80 16.60 -19.54
C ALA A 119 23.16 15.30 -18.78
N ALA A 120 24.06 14.48 -19.31
CA ALA A 120 24.50 13.25 -18.65
C ALA A 120 25.20 13.52 -17.31
N ASP A 121 26.08 14.53 -17.25
CA ASP A 121 26.80 14.91 -16.02
C ASP A 121 25.85 15.38 -14.92
N VAL A 122 24.86 16.21 -15.28
CA VAL A 122 23.87 16.73 -14.34
C VAL A 122 23.07 15.59 -13.72
N LEU A 123 22.59 14.64 -14.53
CA LEU A 123 21.83 13.50 -14.02
C LEU A 123 22.70 12.59 -13.14
N LYS A 124 23.94 12.33 -13.56
CA LYS A 124 24.88 11.49 -12.81
C LYS A 124 25.23 12.09 -11.45
N SER A 125 25.41 13.42 -11.39
CA SER A 125 25.63 14.14 -10.13
C SER A 125 24.44 14.00 -9.18
N LEU A 126 23.21 14.15 -9.69
CA LEU A 126 21.99 13.95 -8.92
C LEU A 126 21.89 12.51 -8.38
N GLU A 127 22.20 11.50 -9.21
CA GLU A 127 22.18 10.09 -8.82
C GLU A 127 23.21 9.77 -7.72
N LEU A 128 24.44 10.26 -7.86
CA LEU A 128 25.53 9.97 -6.93
C LEU A 128 25.41 10.70 -5.60
N HIS A 129 24.96 11.95 -5.60
CA HIS A 129 25.10 12.83 -4.44
C HIS A 129 23.77 13.21 -3.77
N VAL A 130 22.66 13.17 -4.51
CA VAL A 130 21.39 13.74 -4.06
C VAL A 130 20.31 12.68 -3.87
N PHE A 131 20.09 11.81 -4.86
CA PHE A 131 19.01 10.83 -4.82
C PHE A 131 19.15 9.82 -3.68
N ALA A 132 20.38 9.45 -3.33
CA ALA A 132 20.64 8.57 -2.18
C ALA A 132 20.19 9.17 -0.83
N LYS A 133 20.19 10.50 -0.70
CA LYS A 133 19.87 11.19 0.57
C LYS A 133 18.42 11.66 0.64
N ILE A 134 17.93 12.29 -0.43
CA ILE A 134 16.62 12.96 -0.44
C ILE A 134 15.72 12.52 -1.62
N GLY A 135 16.20 11.63 -2.49
CA GLY A 135 15.50 11.25 -3.71
C GLY A 135 14.13 10.61 -3.47
N ALA A 136 14.02 9.78 -2.43
CA ALA A 136 12.77 9.11 -2.06
C ALA A 136 11.83 9.97 -1.19
N LEU A 137 12.26 11.17 -0.80
CA LEU A 137 11.44 12.06 0.03
C LEU A 137 10.46 12.84 -0.87
N PRO A 138 9.20 13.04 -0.43
CA PRO A 138 8.28 13.99 -1.07
C PRO A 138 8.88 15.40 -1.04
N ILE A 139 8.77 16.16 -2.12
CA ILE A 139 9.29 17.55 -2.18
C ILE A 139 8.70 18.42 -1.07
N THR A 140 7.44 18.20 -0.69
CA THR A 140 6.77 18.91 0.41
C THR A 140 7.42 18.66 1.78
N GLY A 141 8.24 17.62 1.91
CA GLY A 141 8.98 17.29 3.14
C GLY A 141 10.44 17.74 3.14
N ILE A 142 10.93 18.37 2.06
CA ILE A 142 12.31 18.84 1.97
C ILE A 142 12.38 20.26 2.54
N THR A 143 13.09 20.40 3.66
CA THR A 143 13.32 21.68 4.34
C THR A 143 14.79 22.05 4.25
N SER A 144 15.10 23.35 4.28
CA SER A 144 16.47 23.82 4.41
C SER A 144 17.03 23.42 5.78
N PRO A 145 18.33 23.07 5.89
CA PRO A 145 18.98 22.79 7.16
C PRO A 145 19.00 24.00 8.10
#